data_AF-A0A915BXP5-F1
#
_entry.id   AF-A0A915BXP5-F1
#
_cell.length_a   1.000
_cell.length_b   1.000
_cell.length_c   1.000
_cell.angle_alpha   90.00
_cell.angle_beta   90.00
_cell.angle_gamma   90.00
#
_symmetry.space_group_name_H-M   'P 1'
#
loop_
_entity.id
_entity.type
_entity.pdbx_description
1 polymer ?
#
loop_
_entity_poly.entity_id
_entity_poly.type
_entity_poly.pdbx_seq_one_letter_code
_entity_poly.pdbx_strand_id
1 'polypeptide(L)'
;MSRPEHSGPPELFYNEVESAKYTSNSHIISVQWEMSARALELLALMDEQPSLLLDIGCGSGLSGEVLSEAGHHWIGVDISEAMLKVAQEDREVSEDLILKDMGTGLPFRPGTFDGAISISAIQWLCHANANDENPRKRLLRFFQSLYACLGRGTRAVFQFYPENADQSELISSQAMRAGFSGGLVVDYPNSAKAKKIYLVLMTGGVQQLPKALMADNEQCSQISNIARRGFNRGRNDGRKPMKGSKAWIEAKKERARKQGREVHESSKYSGRRRKKIF
;
A
#
# COMPACT_ATOMS: atom_id res chain seq x y z
N MET A 1 2.15 -25.90 22.19
CA MET A 1 3.42 -25.30 21.73
C MET A 1 3.42 -23.84 22.17
N SER A 2 4.56 -23.31 22.63
CA SER A 2 4.69 -21.88 22.89
C SER A 2 4.55 -21.10 21.58
N ARG A 3 4.12 -19.84 21.66
CA ARG A 3 4.03 -18.95 20.50
C ARG A 3 5.44 -18.64 19.96
N PRO A 4 5.68 -18.71 18.63
CA PRO A 4 6.98 -18.39 18.03
C PRO A 4 7.52 -17.02 18.47
N GLU A 5 6.63 -16.04 18.59
CA GLU A 5 6.95 -14.64 18.93
C GLU A 5 7.58 -14.47 20.32
N HIS A 6 7.48 -15.47 21.21
CA HIS A 6 8.13 -15.46 22.53
C HIS A 6 9.52 -16.08 22.54
N SER A 7 9.92 -16.72 21.44
CA SER A 7 11.19 -17.45 21.36
C SER A 7 12.37 -16.55 20.98
N GLY A 8 12.09 -15.38 20.43
CA GLY A 8 13.07 -14.41 19.96
C GLY A 8 12.64 -13.77 18.64
N PRO A 9 13.55 -13.06 17.96
CA PRO A 9 13.24 -12.36 16.72
C PRO A 9 13.01 -13.35 15.54
N PRO A 10 12.13 -13.00 14.59
CA PRO A 10 11.69 -13.89 13.52
C PRO A 10 12.82 -14.38 12.60
N GLU A 11 13.81 -13.53 12.33
CA GLU A 11 14.98 -13.85 11.51
C GLU A 11 15.90 -14.88 12.16
N LEU A 12 15.84 -15.06 13.49
CA LEU A 12 16.57 -16.09 14.21
C LEU A 12 15.71 -17.33 14.48
N PHE A 13 14.40 -17.15 14.68
CA PHE A 13 13.46 -18.23 14.87
C PHE A 13 13.36 -19.12 13.62
N TYR A 14 13.12 -18.50 12.47
CA TYR A 14 13.08 -19.19 11.18
C TYR A 14 14.48 -19.29 10.58
N ASN A 15 15.30 -20.16 11.18
CA ASN A 15 16.58 -20.59 10.61
C ASN A 15 16.37 -21.69 9.53
N GLU A 16 17.46 -22.19 8.95
CA GLU A 16 17.42 -23.22 7.89
C GLU A 16 16.60 -24.45 8.29
N VAL A 17 16.75 -24.91 9.53
CA VAL A 17 16.08 -26.12 10.04
C VAL A 17 14.58 -25.88 10.25
N GLU A 18 14.21 -24.80 10.94
CA GLU A 18 12.80 -24.50 11.22
C GLU A 18 12.04 -24.10 9.94
N SER A 19 12.69 -23.41 9.01
CA SER A 19 12.09 -23.02 7.73
C SER A 19 11.79 -24.24 6.84
N ALA A 20 12.72 -25.21 6.77
CA ALA A 20 12.51 -26.45 6.02
C ALA A 20 11.38 -27.31 6.63
N LYS A 21 11.32 -27.43 7.97
CA LYS A 21 10.22 -28.13 8.67
C LYS A 21 8.87 -27.45 8.44
N TYR A 22 8.84 -26.12 8.50
CA TYR A 22 7.61 -25.35 8.29
C TYR A 22 7.07 -25.57 6.86
N THR A 23 7.96 -25.52 5.87
CA THR A 23 7.58 -25.57 4.45
C THR A 23 7.27 -26.98 3.94
N SER A 24 7.75 -28.02 4.62
CA SER A 24 7.46 -29.42 4.27
C SER A 24 6.21 -29.99 4.96
N ASN A 25 5.66 -29.29 5.95
CA ASN A 25 4.50 -29.77 6.70
C ASN A 25 3.18 -29.53 5.92
N SER A 26 2.58 -30.61 5.41
CA SER A 26 1.34 -30.55 4.63
C SER A 26 0.16 -29.88 5.34
N HIS A 27 0.06 -30.00 6.66
CA HIS A 27 -0.97 -29.31 7.42
C HIS A 27 -0.73 -27.79 7.45
N ILE A 28 0.52 -27.35 7.60
CA ILE A 28 0.87 -25.93 7.55
C ILE A 28 0.60 -25.37 6.15
N ILE A 29 1.04 -26.07 5.10
CA ILE A 29 0.80 -25.67 3.71
C ILE A 29 -0.70 -25.47 3.46
N SER A 30 -1.54 -26.46 3.79
CA SER A 30 -2.98 -26.37 3.57
C SER A 30 -3.64 -25.22 4.34
N VAL A 31 -3.23 -24.97 5.59
CA VAL A 31 -3.76 -23.84 6.37
C VAL A 31 -3.31 -22.49 5.81
N GLN A 32 -2.05 -22.36 5.40
CA GLN A 32 -1.53 -21.14 4.76
C GLN A 32 -2.24 -20.88 3.43
N TRP A 33 -2.49 -21.93 2.64
CA TRP A 33 -3.25 -21.84 1.40
C TRP A 33 -4.67 -21.31 1.63
N GLU A 34 -5.42 -21.93 2.54
CA GLU A 34 -6.80 -21.52 2.88
C GLU A 34 -6.85 -20.07 3.35
N MET A 35 -5.92 -19.67 4.21
CA MET A 35 -5.89 -18.29 4.72
C MET A 35 -5.52 -17.27 3.65
N SER A 36 -4.61 -17.63 2.73
CA SER A 36 -4.19 -16.78 1.62
C SER A 36 -5.30 -16.63 0.58
N ALA A 37 -5.98 -17.71 0.23
CA ALA A 37 -7.12 -17.69 -0.68
C ALA A 37 -8.26 -16.81 -0.11
N ARG A 38 -8.53 -16.94 1.18
CA ARG A 38 -9.49 -16.08 1.89
C ARG A 38 -9.05 -14.61 1.90
N ALA A 39 -7.77 -14.33 2.11
CA ALA A 39 -7.27 -12.96 2.08
C ALA A 39 -7.39 -12.33 0.68
N LEU A 40 -7.13 -13.11 -0.37
CA LEU A 40 -7.32 -12.69 -1.75
C LEU A 40 -8.80 -12.39 -2.07
N GLU A 41 -9.73 -13.21 -1.58
CA GLU A 41 -11.17 -12.92 -1.69
C GLU A 41 -11.53 -11.58 -1.02
N LEU A 42 -11.01 -11.33 0.19
CA LEU A 42 -11.27 -10.10 0.95
C LEU A 42 -10.66 -8.84 0.30
N LEU A 43 -9.61 -8.98 -0.51
CA LEU A 43 -9.08 -7.87 -1.31
C LEU A 43 -10.12 -7.34 -2.30
N ALA A 44 -11.03 -8.20 -2.78
CA ALA A 44 -12.06 -7.87 -3.76
C ALA A 44 -11.48 -7.04 -4.93
N LEU A 45 -10.45 -7.59 -5.56
CA LEU A 45 -9.85 -7.02 -6.77
C LEU A 45 -10.89 -7.00 -7.90
N MET A 46 -10.70 -6.11 -8.87
CA MET A 46 -11.61 -6.06 -10.03
C MET A 46 -11.42 -7.34 -10.86
N ASP A 47 -12.53 -8.04 -11.12
CA ASP A 47 -12.53 -9.22 -11.96
C ASP A 47 -11.90 -8.92 -13.34
N GLU A 48 -11.18 -9.90 -13.90
CA GLU A 48 -10.67 -9.95 -15.28
C GLU A 48 -9.33 -9.26 -15.58
N GLN A 49 -8.59 -8.72 -14.61
CA GLN A 49 -7.24 -8.18 -14.86
C GLN A 49 -6.17 -8.64 -13.84
N PRO A 50 -4.97 -9.02 -14.32
CA PRO A 50 -3.81 -9.19 -13.45
C PRO A 50 -3.52 -7.92 -12.67
N SER A 51 -3.30 -8.07 -11.36
CA SER A 51 -2.93 -6.99 -10.43
C SER A 51 -1.49 -7.18 -9.97
N LEU A 52 -0.82 -6.09 -9.57
CA LEU A 52 0.46 -6.17 -8.87
C LEU A 52 0.25 -6.07 -7.36
N LEU A 53 0.54 -7.16 -6.65
CA LEU A 53 0.30 -7.30 -5.22
C LEU A 53 1.60 -7.27 -4.42
N LEU A 54 1.50 -6.87 -3.16
CA LEU A 54 2.60 -6.97 -2.20
C LEU A 54 2.28 -8.07 -1.18
N ASP A 55 3.16 -9.07 -1.06
CA ASP A 55 3.07 -10.10 -0.02
C ASP A 55 4.05 -9.78 1.12
N ILE A 56 3.52 -9.47 2.30
CA ILE A 56 4.29 -8.96 3.45
C ILE A 56 4.44 -10.05 4.49
N GLY A 57 5.68 -10.42 4.80
CA GLY A 57 6.01 -11.63 5.53
C GLY A 57 5.75 -12.87 4.67
N CYS A 58 6.24 -12.85 3.43
CA CYS A 58 5.95 -13.88 2.42
C CYS A 58 6.54 -15.25 2.76
N GLY A 59 7.48 -15.32 3.71
CA GLY A 59 8.13 -16.56 4.13
C GLY A 59 8.72 -17.33 2.95
N SER A 60 8.39 -18.62 2.88
CA SER A 60 8.79 -19.52 1.80
C SER A 60 7.94 -19.43 0.53
N GLY A 61 7.11 -18.38 0.39
CA GLY A 61 6.34 -18.12 -0.83
C GLY A 61 4.95 -18.79 -0.88
N LEU A 62 4.52 -19.48 0.18
CA LEU A 62 3.23 -20.20 0.23
C LEU A 62 2.02 -19.32 -0.12
N SER A 63 1.99 -18.10 0.41
CA SER A 63 0.93 -17.13 0.12
C SER A 63 1.04 -16.57 -1.29
N GLY A 64 2.26 -16.38 -1.79
CA GLY A 64 2.55 -15.91 -3.14
C GLY A 64 2.10 -16.89 -4.22
N GLU A 65 2.26 -18.20 -4.02
CA GLU A 65 1.75 -19.23 -4.96
C GLU A 65 0.25 -19.08 -5.22
N VAL A 66 -0.53 -18.76 -4.17
CA VAL A 66 -1.98 -18.52 -4.30
C VAL A 66 -2.26 -17.29 -5.17
N LEU A 67 -1.42 -16.27 -5.09
CA LEU A 67 -1.53 -15.07 -5.92
C LEU A 67 -1.19 -15.38 -7.39
N SER A 68 -0.13 -16.15 -7.62
CA SER A 68 0.29 -16.57 -8.96
C SER A 68 -0.74 -17.49 -9.61
N GLU A 69 -1.32 -18.45 -8.87
CA GLU A 69 -2.41 -19.31 -9.35
C GLU A 69 -3.69 -18.52 -9.70
N ALA A 70 -3.93 -17.41 -8.99
CA ALA A 70 -5.02 -16.49 -9.31
C ALA A 70 -4.70 -15.55 -10.50
N GLY A 71 -3.52 -15.68 -11.12
CA GLY A 71 -3.11 -14.87 -12.27
C GLY A 71 -2.64 -13.46 -11.92
N HIS A 72 -2.17 -13.24 -10.69
CA HIS A 72 -1.62 -11.97 -10.25
C HIS A 72 -0.09 -12.02 -10.18
N HIS A 73 0.54 -10.86 -10.36
CA HIS A 73 1.96 -10.69 -10.08
C HIS A 73 2.13 -10.18 -8.66
N TRP A 74 3.23 -10.56 -8.01
CA TRP A 74 3.48 -10.10 -6.65
C TRP A 74 4.97 -9.87 -6.40
N ILE A 75 5.25 -9.12 -5.33
CA ILE A 75 6.58 -8.94 -4.77
C ILE A 75 6.51 -9.38 -3.31
N GLY A 76 7.45 -10.24 -2.90
CA GLY A 76 7.55 -10.74 -1.54
C GLY A 76 8.51 -9.91 -0.69
N VAL A 77 8.13 -9.63 0.56
CA VAL A 77 9.01 -9.07 1.58
C VAL A 77 9.04 -9.98 2.79
N ASP A 78 10.23 -10.43 3.21
CA ASP A 78 10.40 -11.16 4.47
C ASP A 78 11.71 -10.76 5.17
N ILE A 79 11.77 -10.94 6.48
CA ILE A 79 12.96 -10.65 7.30
C ILE A 79 13.88 -11.87 7.45
N SER A 80 13.37 -13.09 7.26
CA SER A 80 14.15 -14.32 7.35
C SER A 80 14.81 -14.65 6.01
N GLU A 81 16.14 -14.56 5.97
CA GLU A 81 16.92 -15.00 4.81
C GLU A 81 16.72 -16.49 4.51
N ALA A 82 16.59 -17.33 5.55
CA ALA A 82 16.39 -18.77 5.38
C ALA A 82 15.04 -19.07 4.71
N MET A 83 13.97 -18.36 5.09
CA MET A 83 12.67 -18.49 4.43
C MET A 83 12.72 -18.09 2.95
N LEU A 84 13.40 -16.99 2.63
CA LEU A 84 13.54 -16.54 1.24
C LEU A 84 14.39 -17.51 0.40
N LYS A 85 15.42 -18.12 0.98
CA LYS A 85 16.18 -19.19 0.31
C LYS A 85 15.31 -20.39 0.00
N VAL A 86 14.48 -20.84 0.95
CA VAL A 86 13.51 -21.92 0.70
C VAL A 86 12.53 -21.55 -0.41
N ALA A 87 12.04 -20.31 -0.45
CA ALA A 87 11.18 -19.83 -1.52
C ALA A 87 11.86 -19.91 -2.90
N GLN A 88 13.13 -19.50 -2.97
CA GLN A 88 13.87 -19.44 -4.23
C GLN A 88 14.38 -20.82 -4.70
N GLU A 89 14.88 -21.64 -3.78
CA GLU A 89 15.58 -22.89 -4.09
C GLU A 89 14.64 -24.10 -4.09
N ASP A 90 13.79 -24.26 -3.07
CA ASP A 90 12.96 -25.45 -2.93
C ASP A 90 11.60 -25.32 -3.64
N ARG A 91 11.09 -24.08 -3.70
CA ARG A 91 9.76 -23.76 -4.26
C ARG A 91 9.82 -23.12 -5.65
N GLU A 92 11.03 -22.77 -6.11
CA GLU A 92 11.27 -22.17 -7.42
C GLU A 92 10.37 -20.95 -7.72
N VAL A 93 10.11 -20.13 -6.69
CA VAL A 93 9.32 -18.89 -6.84
C VAL A 93 9.99 -17.99 -7.89
N SER A 94 9.20 -17.59 -8.90
CA SER A 94 9.69 -16.82 -10.06
C SER A 94 9.68 -15.31 -9.83
N GLU A 95 8.98 -14.87 -8.79
CA GLU A 95 8.70 -13.49 -8.44
C GLU A 95 9.82 -12.84 -7.61
N ASP A 96 9.82 -11.51 -7.57
CA ASP A 96 10.85 -10.77 -6.84
C ASP A 96 10.66 -10.91 -5.32
N LEU A 97 11.70 -11.37 -4.64
CA LEU A 97 11.78 -11.51 -3.19
C LEU A 97 12.77 -10.52 -2.58
N ILE A 98 12.37 -9.86 -1.49
CA ILE A 98 13.17 -8.80 -0.86
C ILE A 98 13.37 -9.12 0.62
N LEU A 99 14.64 -9.27 1.01
CA LEU A 99 15.05 -9.35 2.42
C LEU A 99 14.89 -7.98 3.09
N LYS A 100 13.87 -7.84 3.95
CA LYS A 100 13.52 -6.56 4.58
C LYS A 100 12.67 -6.72 5.84
N ASP A 101 13.07 -6.00 6.90
CA ASP A 101 12.22 -5.76 8.07
C ASP A 101 11.09 -4.76 7.75
N MET A 102 9.85 -5.26 7.68
CA MET A 102 8.65 -4.45 7.46
C MET A 102 8.45 -3.35 8.52
N GLY A 103 8.93 -3.54 9.75
CA GLY A 103 8.82 -2.56 10.84
C GLY A 103 9.65 -1.29 10.62
N THR A 104 10.65 -1.34 9.73
CA THR A 104 11.45 -0.17 9.33
C THR A 104 10.80 0.63 8.19
N GLY A 105 9.74 0.09 7.61
CA GLY A 105 9.01 0.63 6.47
C GLY A 105 9.41 0.03 5.14
N LEU A 106 8.48 0.07 4.19
CA LEU A 106 8.57 -0.60 2.90
C LEU A 106 9.28 0.26 1.83
N PRO A 107 10.19 -0.32 1.02
CA PRO A 107 11.09 0.43 0.13
C PRO A 107 10.51 0.69 -1.27
N PHE A 108 9.20 0.93 -1.40
CA PHE A 108 8.55 1.08 -2.71
C PHE A 108 8.11 2.51 -2.98
N ARG A 109 7.85 2.78 -4.26
CA ARG A 109 7.36 4.09 -4.70
C ARG A 109 5.88 4.23 -4.32
N PRO A 110 5.38 5.48 -4.19
CA PRO A 110 3.97 5.66 -3.87
C PRO A 110 3.05 5.15 -4.98
N GLY A 111 1.97 4.46 -4.60
CA GLY A 111 0.97 3.93 -5.53
C GLY A 111 1.46 2.82 -6.46
N THR A 112 2.46 2.04 -6.04
CA THR A 112 2.99 0.90 -6.80
C THR A 112 2.03 -0.28 -6.85
N PHE A 113 1.34 -0.60 -5.76
CA PHE A 113 0.59 -1.85 -5.63
C PHE A 113 -0.92 -1.64 -5.66
N ASP A 114 -1.61 -2.58 -6.32
CA ASP A 114 -3.07 -2.66 -6.44
C ASP A 114 -3.73 -3.31 -5.22
N GLY A 115 -2.93 -4.00 -4.40
CA GLY A 115 -3.34 -4.56 -3.12
C GLY A 115 -2.15 -5.09 -2.33
N ALA A 116 -2.37 -5.43 -1.07
CA ALA A 116 -1.36 -6.11 -0.26
C ALA A 116 -1.98 -7.20 0.60
N ILE A 117 -1.29 -8.32 0.74
CA ILE A 117 -1.63 -9.35 1.71
C ILE A 117 -0.51 -9.54 2.72
N SER A 118 -0.85 -10.11 3.86
CA SER A 118 0.11 -10.58 4.86
C SER A 118 -0.53 -11.70 5.65
N ILE A 119 0.09 -12.87 5.67
CA ILE A 119 -0.47 -14.07 6.27
C ILE A 119 0.42 -14.53 7.40
N SER A 120 -0.12 -14.53 8.63
CA SER A 120 0.59 -14.96 9.84
C SER A 120 1.87 -14.15 10.17
N ALA A 121 1.97 -12.88 9.77
CA ALA A 121 3.22 -12.10 9.93
C ALA A 121 3.13 -10.83 10.80
N ILE A 122 2.08 -10.02 10.71
CA ILE A 122 2.11 -8.69 11.37
C ILE A 122 2.12 -8.73 12.91
N GLN A 123 1.74 -9.85 13.53
CA GLN A 123 1.79 -9.97 15.00
C GLN A 123 3.22 -9.88 15.54
N TRP A 124 4.24 -10.23 14.74
CA TRP A 124 5.65 -10.09 15.10
C TRP A 124 6.04 -8.64 15.41
N LEU A 125 5.37 -7.64 14.80
CA LEU A 125 5.61 -6.22 15.08
C LEU A 125 5.11 -5.75 16.46
N CYS A 126 4.37 -6.61 17.17
CA CYS A 126 3.89 -6.32 18.52
C CYS A 126 4.91 -6.66 19.60
N HIS A 127 5.97 -7.38 19.25
CA HIS A 127 7.02 -7.81 20.16
C HIS A 127 8.26 -6.93 19.99
N ALA A 128 8.97 -6.72 21.10
CA ALA A 128 10.25 -6.04 21.12
C ALA A 128 11.31 -7.05 21.57
N ASN A 129 12.25 -7.35 20.68
CA ASN A 129 13.39 -8.24 20.92
C ASN A 129 14.65 -7.44 21.31
N ALA A 130 14.63 -6.12 21.15
CA ALA A 130 15.68 -5.20 21.61
C ALA A 130 15.10 -3.94 22.28
N ASN A 131 15.91 -3.26 23.09
CA ASN A 131 15.50 -2.10 23.91
C ASN A 131 15.08 -0.87 23.10
N ASP A 132 15.58 -0.75 21.87
CA ASP A 132 15.26 0.32 20.93
C ASP A 132 14.02 0.01 20.08
N GLU A 133 13.48 -1.21 20.17
CA GLU A 133 12.26 -1.59 19.48
C GLU A 133 11.03 -1.14 20.26
N ASN A 134 10.29 -0.21 19.67
CA ASN A 134 8.98 0.18 20.19
C ASN A 134 7.88 -0.32 19.25
N PRO A 135 7.06 -1.32 19.64
CA PRO A 135 6.03 -1.91 18.81
C PRO A 135 5.07 -0.88 18.19
N ARG A 136 4.64 0.11 18.98
CA ARG A 136 3.73 1.17 18.50
C ARG A 136 4.38 2.01 17.39
N LYS A 137 5.67 2.36 17.51
CA LYS A 137 6.40 3.11 16.49
C LYS A 137 6.66 2.26 15.23
N ARG A 138 7.06 0.99 15.41
CA ARG A 138 7.29 0.04 14.31
C ARG A 138 6.01 -0.19 13.50
N LEU A 139 4.89 -0.46 14.17
CA LEU A 139 3.56 -0.58 13.53
C LEU A 139 3.15 0.69 12.79
N LEU A 140 3.31 1.87 13.40
CA LEU A 140 2.97 3.14 12.73
C LEU A 140 3.84 3.36 11.49
N ARG A 141 5.14 3.11 11.59
CA ARG A 141 6.09 3.24 10.47
C ARG A 141 5.73 2.29 9.34
N PHE A 142 5.44 1.03 9.66
CA PHE A 142 4.97 0.02 8.72
C PHE A 142 3.72 0.51 7.97
N PHE A 143 2.63 0.83 8.68
CA PHE A 143 1.38 1.24 8.04
C PHE A 143 1.50 2.56 7.26
N GLN A 144 2.29 3.53 7.72
CA GLN A 144 2.53 4.76 6.96
C GLN A 144 3.23 4.49 5.62
N SER A 145 4.26 3.63 5.65
CA SER A 145 4.97 3.25 4.42
C SER A 145 4.08 2.44 3.49
N LEU A 146 3.29 1.51 4.02
CA LEU A 146 2.35 0.71 3.24
C LEU A 146 1.27 1.58 2.60
N TYR A 147 0.65 2.48 3.37
CA TYR A 147 -0.36 3.40 2.86
C TYR A 147 0.17 4.22 1.67
N ALA A 148 1.44 4.63 1.72
CA ALA A 148 2.07 5.33 0.61
C ALA A 148 2.24 4.43 -0.61
N CYS A 149 2.67 3.17 -0.42
CA CYS A 149 2.94 2.22 -1.52
C CYS A 149 1.68 1.75 -2.24
N LEU A 150 0.52 1.83 -1.60
CA LEU A 150 -0.76 1.38 -2.16
C LEU A 150 -1.42 2.43 -3.06
N GLY A 151 -2.08 1.96 -4.11
CA GLY A 151 -2.94 2.78 -4.96
C GLY A 151 -4.13 3.39 -4.22
N ARG A 152 -4.88 4.27 -4.89
CA ARG A 152 -6.11 4.86 -4.30
C ARG A 152 -7.28 3.90 -4.44
N GLY A 153 -8.04 3.72 -3.36
CA GLY A 153 -9.21 2.82 -3.36
C GLY A 153 -8.84 1.33 -3.36
N THR A 154 -7.58 1.00 -3.10
CA THR A 154 -7.07 -0.37 -2.97
C THR A 154 -7.28 -0.88 -1.56
N ARG A 155 -7.13 -2.20 -1.39
CA ARG A 155 -7.26 -2.87 -0.10
C ARG A 155 -5.95 -3.51 0.33
N ALA A 156 -5.80 -3.68 1.64
CA ALA A 156 -4.78 -4.51 2.22
C ALA A 156 -5.40 -5.44 3.27
N VAL A 157 -5.07 -6.73 3.21
CA VAL A 157 -5.66 -7.75 4.07
C VAL A 157 -4.57 -8.45 4.87
N PHE A 158 -4.73 -8.48 6.20
CA PHE A 158 -3.77 -9.08 7.11
C PHE A 158 -4.43 -10.18 7.90
N GLN A 159 -4.03 -11.42 7.68
CA GLN A 159 -4.34 -12.50 8.60
C GLN A 159 -3.27 -12.52 9.71
N PHE A 160 -3.70 -12.54 10.97
CA PHE A 160 -2.77 -12.55 12.11
C PHE A 160 -3.35 -13.25 13.34
N TYR A 161 -2.47 -13.55 14.31
CA TYR A 161 -2.82 -14.23 15.55
C TYR A 161 -2.60 -13.32 16.77
N PRO A 162 -3.56 -12.46 17.14
CA PRO A 162 -3.42 -11.67 18.34
C PRO A 162 -3.40 -12.56 19.60
N GLU A 163 -2.69 -12.13 20.62
CA GLU A 163 -2.65 -12.69 21.97
C GLU A 163 -3.86 -12.23 22.78
N ASN A 164 -4.24 -10.97 22.63
CA ASN A 164 -5.33 -10.33 23.36
C ASN A 164 -6.04 -9.26 22.50
N ALA A 165 -7.16 -8.75 23.03
CA ALA A 165 -7.94 -7.70 22.38
C ALA A 165 -7.12 -6.40 22.20
N ASP A 166 -6.29 -6.06 23.19
CA ASP A 166 -5.46 -4.85 23.19
C ASP A 166 -4.45 -4.83 22.04
N GLN A 167 -3.88 -5.99 21.68
CA GLN A 167 -2.98 -6.11 20.54
C GLN A 167 -3.73 -5.89 19.22
N SER A 168 -4.96 -6.42 19.11
CA SER A 168 -5.81 -6.20 17.94
C SER A 168 -6.19 -4.72 17.80
N GLU A 169 -6.49 -4.07 18.92
CA GLU A 169 -6.77 -2.63 18.99
C GLU A 169 -5.52 -1.80 18.67
N LEU A 170 -4.35 -2.19 19.17
CA LEU A 170 -3.08 -1.52 18.89
C LEU A 170 -2.80 -1.52 17.38
N ILE A 171 -2.87 -2.68 16.74
CA ILE A 171 -2.66 -2.82 15.28
C ILE A 171 -3.68 -1.94 14.53
N SER A 172 -4.97 -2.09 14.85
CA SER A 172 -6.05 -1.34 14.19
C SER A 172 -5.89 0.18 14.36
N SER A 173 -5.53 0.63 15.57
CA SER A 173 -5.32 2.06 15.85
C SER A 173 -4.12 2.64 15.10
N GLN A 174 -3.03 1.88 14.93
CA GLN A 174 -1.89 2.35 14.13
C GLN A 174 -2.22 2.41 12.64
N ALA A 175 -2.99 1.45 12.12
CA ALA A 175 -3.49 1.48 10.75
C ALA A 175 -4.39 2.70 10.49
N MET A 176 -5.38 2.95 11.37
CA MET A 176 -6.25 4.12 11.27
C MET A 176 -5.47 5.44 11.34
N ARG A 177 -4.48 5.51 12.24
CA ARG A 177 -3.61 6.68 12.37
C ARG A 177 -2.73 6.92 11.13
N ALA A 178 -2.37 5.87 10.39
CA ALA A 178 -1.66 6.00 9.12
C ALA A 178 -2.55 6.48 7.97
N GLY A 179 -3.88 6.45 8.13
CA GLY A 179 -4.86 6.94 7.16
C GLY A 179 -5.75 5.85 6.56
N PHE A 180 -5.60 4.59 6.97
CA PHE A 180 -6.50 3.53 6.53
C PHE A 180 -7.88 3.67 7.14
N SER A 181 -8.88 3.23 6.38
CA SER A 181 -10.21 2.88 6.89
C SER A 181 -10.37 1.35 6.86
N GLY A 182 -11.36 0.79 7.54
CA GLY A 182 -11.61 -0.65 7.51
C GLY A 182 -11.94 -1.23 8.88
N GLY A 183 -11.75 -2.53 9.04
CA GLY A 183 -12.12 -3.25 10.25
C GLY A 183 -11.64 -4.70 10.29
N LEU A 184 -12.04 -5.40 11.35
CA LEU A 184 -11.71 -6.81 11.55
C LEU A 184 -12.85 -7.70 11.02
N VAL A 185 -12.47 -8.71 10.25
CA VAL A 185 -13.31 -9.84 9.83
C VAL A 185 -12.85 -11.06 10.61
N VAL A 186 -13.79 -11.76 11.24
CA VAL A 186 -13.50 -12.95 12.05
C VAL A 186 -14.27 -14.12 11.48
N ASP A 187 -13.54 -15.04 10.85
CA ASP A 187 -14.09 -16.29 10.36
C ASP A 187 -14.12 -17.31 11.52
N TYR A 188 -15.18 -18.12 11.57
CA TYR A 188 -15.44 -19.11 12.63
C TYR A 188 -15.35 -18.55 14.07
N PRO A 189 -16.06 -17.45 14.41
CA PRO A 189 -15.89 -16.75 15.68
C PRO A 189 -16.20 -17.62 16.92
N ASN A 190 -17.04 -18.63 16.76
CA ASN A 190 -17.45 -19.55 17.83
C ASN A 190 -16.47 -20.70 18.07
N SER A 191 -15.45 -20.88 17.22
CA SER A 191 -14.49 -21.98 17.34
C SER A 191 -13.12 -21.48 17.77
N ALA A 192 -12.67 -21.83 18.97
CA ALA A 192 -11.32 -21.44 19.42
C ALA A 192 -10.20 -22.01 18.54
N LYS A 193 -10.43 -23.16 17.87
CA LYS A 193 -9.44 -23.84 17.02
C LYS A 193 -9.46 -23.35 15.57
N ALA A 194 -10.64 -23.10 15.02
CA ALA A 194 -10.80 -22.71 13.61
C ALA A 194 -10.87 -21.19 13.41
N LYS A 195 -11.01 -20.41 14.48
CA LYS A 195 -11.11 -18.95 14.39
C LYS A 195 -9.90 -18.35 13.68
N LYS A 196 -10.19 -17.55 12.64
CA LYS A 196 -9.20 -16.76 11.90
C LYS A 196 -9.62 -15.29 11.93
N ILE A 197 -8.65 -14.41 12.15
CA ILE A 197 -8.87 -12.97 12.22
C ILE A 197 -8.13 -12.33 11.05
N TYR A 198 -8.86 -11.50 10.31
CA TYR A 198 -8.38 -10.72 9.19
C TYR A 198 -8.61 -9.25 9.46
N LEU A 199 -7.57 -8.43 9.39
CA LEU A 199 -7.69 -6.99 9.32
C LEU A 199 -7.83 -6.60 7.84
N VAL A 200 -8.98 -6.05 7.48
CA VAL A 200 -9.26 -5.57 6.12
C VAL A 200 -9.19 -4.05 6.13
N LEU A 201 -8.19 -3.51 5.45
CA LEU A 201 -7.93 -2.08 5.35
C LEU A 201 -8.18 -1.59 3.93
N MET A 202 -8.63 -0.35 3.82
CA MET A 202 -8.88 0.33 2.55
C MET A 202 -8.20 1.70 2.55
N THR A 203 -7.52 2.02 1.44
CA THR A 203 -6.97 3.35 1.20
C THR A 203 -8.08 4.30 0.74
N GLY A 204 -7.98 5.58 1.11
CA GLY A 204 -8.96 6.58 0.71
C GLY A 204 -9.06 6.71 -0.83
N GLY A 205 -10.28 6.77 -1.36
CA GLY A 205 -10.53 6.84 -2.80
C GLY A 205 -11.99 6.55 -3.14
N VAL A 206 -12.35 6.67 -4.42
CA VAL A 206 -13.66 6.21 -4.89
C VAL A 206 -13.63 4.69 -4.89
N GLN A 207 -14.19 4.06 -3.86
CA GLN A 207 -14.43 2.62 -3.88
C GLN A 207 -15.49 2.33 -4.95
N GLN A 208 -15.22 1.34 -5.81
CA GLN A 208 -16.25 0.91 -6.75
C GLN A 208 -17.42 0.34 -5.95
N LEU A 209 -18.60 0.93 -6.16
CA LEU A 209 -19.85 0.38 -5.65
C LEU A 209 -20.12 -0.94 -6.39
N PRO A 210 -20.66 -1.96 -5.71
CA PRO A 210 -21.09 -3.20 -6.35
C PRO A 210 -21.96 -2.90 -7.58
N LYS A 211 -21.76 -3.63 -8.68
CA LYS A 211 -22.65 -3.54 -9.85
C LYS A 211 -24.07 -3.85 -9.39
N ALA A 212 -25.02 -2.96 -9.69
CA ALA A 212 -26.42 -3.22 -9.40
C ALA A 212 -26.86 -4.45 -10.20
N LEU A 213 -27.57 -5.38 -9.55
CA LEU A 213 -28.20 -6.51 -10.23
C LEU A 213 -29.28 -5.95 -11.17
N MET A 214 -29.04 -6.02 -12.48
CA MET A 214 -30.00 -5.64 -13.51
C MET A 214 -30.59 -6.92 -14.12
N ALA A 215 -31.85 -6.87 -14.55
CA ALA A 215 -32.37 -7.88 -15.47
C ALA A 215 -31.70 -7.71 -16.84
N ASP A 216 -31.55 -8.82 -17.59
CA ASP A 216 -31.02 -8.78 -18.95
C ASP A 216 -31.77 -7.70 -19.74
N ASN A 217 -31.05 -6.66 -20.15
CA ASN A 217 -31.46 -5.55 -21.05
C ASN A 217 -31.74 -4.14 -20.45
N GLU A 218 -31.36 -3.83 -19.19
CA GLU A 218 -31.36 -2.43 -18.71
C GLU A 218 -29.95 -1.80 -18.66
N GLN A 219 -29.71 -0.75 -19.45
CA GLN A 219 -28.51 0.08 -19.36
C GLN A 219 -28.70 1.18 -18.30
N CYS A 220 -27.96 1.09 -17.19
CA CYS A 220 -27.85 2.17 -16.23
C CYS A 220 -26.84 3.21 -16.71
N SER A 221 -27.27 4.46 -16.91
CA SER A 221 -26.38 5.58 -17.13
C SER A 221 -25.60 5.88 -15.85
N GLN A 222 -24.43 5.25 -15.67
CA GLN A 222 -23.52 5.65 -14.60
C GLN A 222 -23.03 7.07 -14.87
N ILE A 223 -23.48 8.02 -14.05
CA ILE A 223 -22.92 9.38 -14.04
C ILE A 223 -21.51 9.24 -13.47
N SER A 224 -20.51 9.29 -14.34
CA SER A 224 -19.11 9.32 -13.92
C SER A 224 -18.84 10.68 -13.27
N ASN A 225 -18.88 10.71 -11.93
CA ASN A 225 -18.35 11.84 -11.16
C ASN A 225 -16.80 11.93 -11.22
N ILE A 226 -16.17 11.13 -12.09
CA ILE A 226 -14.77 11.29 -12.56
C ILE A 226 -14.68 12.45 -13.56
N ALA A 227 -15.47 13.52 -13.38
CA ALA A 227 -14.90 14.83 -13.60
C ALA A 227 -13.81 14.98 -12.53
N ARG A 228 -12.58 14.59 -12.90
CA ARG A 228 -11.38 15.06 -12.21
C ARG A 228 -11.69 16.50 -11.80
N ARG A 229 -11.71 16.82 -10.50
CA ARG A 229 -11.31 18.15 -10.05
C ARG A 229 -9.82 18.29 -10.39
N GLY A 230 -9.49 18.19 -11.68
CA GLY A 230 -8.43 18.98 -12.23
C GLY A 230 -8.87 20.38 -11.87
N PHE A 231 -8.08 21.04 -11.04
CA PHE A 231 -7.94 22.47 -11.22
C PHE A 231 -7.93 22.69 -12.73
N ASN A 232 -8.99 23.31 -13.23
CA ASN A 232 -9.08 23.73 -14.61
C ASN A 232 -8.04 24.86 -14.75
N ARG A 233 -6.76 24.49 -14.70
CA ARG A 233 -5.72 25.17 -15.44
C ARG A 233 -6.09 24.85 -16.86
N GLY A 234 -7.04 25.64 -17.38
CA GLY A 234 -7.32 25.67 -18.80
C GLY A 234 -5.97 25.61 -19.50
N ARG A 235 -5.85 24.67 -20.42
CA ARG A 235 -4.76 24.63 -21.39
C ARG A 235 -4.76 25.99 -22.07
N ASN A 236 -4.04 26.94 -21.48
CA ASN A 236 -3.74 28.19 -22.13
C ASN A 236 -2.52 27.85 -22.96
N ASP A 237 -2.76 27.50 -24.21
CA ASP A 237 -1.77 27.25 -25.25
C ASP A 237 -1.01 28.54 -25.64
N GLY A 238 -0.88 29.46 -24.70
CA GLY A 238 -0.12 30.69 -24.82
C GLY A 238 1.30 30.43 -24.34
N ARG A 239 2.25 30.34 -25.28
CA ARG A 239 3.69 30.48 -25.00
C ARG A 239 3.90 31.61 -23.99
N LYS A 240 4.50 31.29 -22.84
CA LYS A 240 4.81 32.30 -21.81
C LYS A 240 5.64 33.42 -22.46
N PRO A 241 5.28 34.70 -22.28
CA PRO A 241 5.99 35.80 -22.92
C PRO A 241 7.45 35.83 -22.48
N MET A 242 8.36 36.00 -23.43
CA MET A 242 9.80 36.00 -23.21
C MET A 242 10.18 37.06 -22.17
N LYS A 243 11.01 36.68 -21.19
CA LYS A 243 11.44 37.56 -20.09
C LYS A 243 12.11 38.83 -20.65
N GLY A 244 11.59 39.99 -20.24
CA GLY A 244 12.08 41.30 -20.71
C GLY A 244 11.35 41.86 -21.95
N SER A 245 10.47 41.09 -22.59
CA SER A 245 9.56 41.63 -23.61
C SER A 245 8.54 42.60 -23.02
N LYS A 246 8.00 43.50 -23.84
CA LYS A 246 6.92 44.42 -23.42
C LYS A 246 5.72 43.66 -22.84
N ALA A 247 5.31 42.57 -23.51
CA ALA A 247 4.22 41.69 -23.04
C ALA A 247 4.51 41.06 -21.67
N TRP A 248 5.76 40.65 -21.40
CA TRP A 248 6.16 40.13 -20.09
C TRP A 248 6.11 41.20 -18.99
N ILE A 249 6.48 42.44 -19.31
CA ILE A 249 6.44 43.56 -18.36
C ILE A 249 4.99 43.94 -18.04
N GLU A 250 4.12 44.00 -19.03
CA GLU A 250 2.69 44.31 -18.85
C GLU A 250 1.98 43.24 -18.01
N ALA A 251 2.19 41.95 -18.31
CA ALA A 251 1.64 40.87 -17.51
C ALA A 251 2.13 40.89 -16.04
N LYS A 252 3.38 41.31 -15.81
CA LYS A 252 3.92 41.49 -14.45
C LYS A 252 3.29 42.67 -13.73
N LYS A 253 3.08 43.80 -14.42
CA LYS A 253 2.41 44.98 -13.87
C LYS A 253 0.96 44.69 -13.52
N GLU A 254 0.23 44.00 -14.39
CA GLU A 254 -1.16 43.62 -14.15
C GLU A 254 -1.30 42.68 -12.94
N ARG A 255 -0.41 41.69 -12.82
CA ARG A 255 -0.37 40.81 -11.65
C ARG A 255 -0.13 41.58 -10.35
N ALA A 256 0.79 42.54 -10.35
CA ALA A 256 1.07 43.37 -9.18
C ALA A 256 -0.14 44.27 -8.82
N ARG A 257 -0.87 44.79 -9.81
CA ARG A 257 -2.11 45.55 -9.60
C ARG A 257 -3.23 44.69 -8.98
N LYS A 258 -3.39 43.44 -9.44
CA LYS A 258 -4.33 42.46 -8.83
C LYS A 258 -3.97 42.10 -7.39
N GLN A 259 -2.69 42.26 -7.02
CA GLN A 259 -2.20 42.05 -5.65
C GLN A 259 -2.26 43.33 -4.81
N GLY A 260 -2.93 44.39 -5.28
CA GLY A 260 -3.08 45.65 -4.55
C GLY A 260 -1.81 46.47 -4.41
N ARG A 261 -0.76 46.17 -5.18
CA ARG A 261 0.50 46.92 -5.15
C ARG A 261 0.40 48.14 -6.05
N GLU A 262 1.07 49.22 -5.65
CA GLU A 262 1.19 50.43 -6.45
C GLU A 262 2.13 50.19 -7.65
N VAL A 263 1.65 50.45 -8.86
CA VAL A 263 2.37 50.16 -10.11
C VAL A 263 2.21 51.31 -11.10
N HIS A 264 3.33 51.87 -11.56
CA HIS A 264 3.35 52.91 -12.60
C HIS A 264 2.77 52.45 -13.94
N GLU A 265 2.10 53.36 -14.64
CA GLU A 265 1.52 53.14 -15.97
C GLU A 265 2.56 52.73 -17.02
N SER A 266 2.11 52.01 -18.05
CA SER A 266 2.96 51.67 -19.20
C SER A 266 3.15 52.89 -20.10
N SER A 267 4.40 53.23 -20.39
CA SER A 267 4.74 54.26 -21.38
C SER A 267 5.11 53.63 -22.73
N LYS A 268 5.17 54.45 -23.79
CA LYS A 268 5.65 54.06 -25.13
C LYS A 268 7.08 53.50 -25.16
N TYR A 269 7.85 53.68 -24.08
CA TYR A 269 9.23 53.19 -23.94
C TYR A 269 9.34 51.88 -23.14
N SER A 270 8.22 51.31 -22.68
CA SER A 270 8.19 50.07 -21.89
C SER A 270 8.75 48.88 -22.69
N GLY A 271 9.78 48.21 -22.17
CA GLY A 271 10.42 47.06 -22.82
C GLY A 271 11.39 47.39 -23.96
N ARG A 272 11.66 48.68 -24.24
CA ARG A 272 12.62 49.09 -25.28
C ARG A 272 14.06 48.95 -24.76
N ARG A 273 14.92 48.24 -25.50
CA ARG A 273 16.37 48.21 -25.23
C ARG A 273 16.93 49.63 -25.39
N ARG A 274 17.52 50.17 -24.32
CA ARG A 274 18.30 51.42 -24.38
C ARG A 274 19.66 51.10 -25.00
N LYS A 275 20.10 51.91 -25.96
CA LYS A 275 21.49 51.84 -26.45
C LYS A 275 22.41 52.21 -25.28
N LYS A 276 23.46 51.41 -25.04
CA LYS A 276 24.53 51.83 -24.13
C LYS A 276 25.21 53.03 -24.79
N ILE A 277 25.16 54.17 -24.12
CA ILE A 277 26.02 55.30 -24.44
C ILE A 277 27.37 54.91 -23.83
N PHE A 278 28.39 54.75 -24.68
CA PHE A 278 29.77 54.63 -24.23
C PHE A 278 30.26 56.02 -23.82
#